data_AF-A0A3N0DZF2-F1
#
_entry.id   AF-A0A3N0DZF2-F1
#
_cell.length_a   1.000
_cell.length_b   1.000
_cell.length_c   1.000
_cell.angle_alpha   90.00
_cell.angle_beta   90.00
_cell.angle_gamma   90.00
#
_symmetry.space_group_name_H-M   'P 1'
#
loop_
_entity.id
_entity.type
_entity.pdbx_description
1 polymer ?
#
loop_
_entity_poly.entity_id
_entity_poly.type
_entity_poly.pdbx_seq_one_letter_code
_entity_poly.pdbx_strand_id
1 'polypeptide(L)'
;MTLHGVAPRGLADTTDASFGYFLCTMNGPPTYGVAPSTDTLQSCRKVVAADDARMSLEHQQLLVAITPTHAGVVAFHGIDVHYSQDGHDGSQRTGGDVRLRVSHRK
;
A
#
# COMPACT_ATOMS: atom_id res chain seq x y z
N MET A 1 -5.48 7.27 14.22
CA MET A 1 -4.46 7.94 13.40
C MET A 1 -5.13 8.45 12.13
N THR A 2 -4.84 9.67 11.66
CA THR A 2 -5.30 10.17 10.35
C THR A 2 -4.13 10.17 9.40
N LEU A 3 -4.28 9.57 8.22
CA LEU A 3 -3.25 9.54 7.19
C LEU A 3 -3.33 10.80 6.33
N HIS A 4 -2.18 11.42 6.07
CA HIS A 4 -2.08 12.63 5.23
C HIS A 4 -1.31 12.40 3.94
N GLY A 5 -0.58 11.29 3.87
CA GLY A 5 0.21 10.96 2.70
C GLY A 5 0.88 9.61 2.83
N VAL A 6 0.99 8.93 1.70
CA VAL A 6 1.63 7.62 1.59
C VAL A 6 2.48 7.65 0.32
N ALA A 7 3.77 7.32 0.44
CA ALA A 7 4.67 7.32 -0.70
C ALA A 7 5.66 6.14 -0.66
N PRO A 8 6.00 5.53 -1.81
CA PRO A 8 6.98 4.47 -1.87
C PRO A 8 8.37 5.07 -1.76
N ARG A 9 9.24 4.46 -0.95
CA ARG A 9 10.60 4.97 -0.76
C ARG A 9 11.58 4.32 -1.73
N GLY A 10 12.45 5.12 -2.33
CA GLY A 10 13.48 4.61 -3.25
C GLY A 10 12.86 3.91 -4.46
N LEU A 11 11.75 4.46 -4.95
CA LEU A 11 11.03 3.92 -6.10
C LEU A 11 11.92 3.89 -7.33
N ALA A 12 12.14 2.69 -7.87
CA ALA A 12 12.65 2.44 -9.20
C ALA A 12 11.52 1.83 -10.03
N ASP A 13 11.02 2.57 -11.00
CA ASP A 13 9.90 2.16 -11.86
C ASP A 13 10.28 2.29 -13.33
N THR A 14 10.25 1.16 -14.05
CA THR A 14 10.46 1.11 -15.51
C THR A 14 9.19 0.69 -16.24
N THR A 15 8.03 0.81 -15.60
CA THR A 15 6.72 0.37 -16.10
C THR A 15 5.70 1.50 -16.19
N ASP A 16 6.11 2.71 -15.82
CA ASP A 16 5.24 3.88 -15.64
C ASP A 16 3.99 3.52 -14.82
N ALA A 17 4.17 2.85 -13.68
CA ALA A 17 3.08 2.36 -12.86
C ALA A 17 2.34 3.49 -12.14
N SER A 18 1.03 3.36 -12.05
CA SER A 18 0.23 4.14 -11.10
C SER A 18 0.15 3.43 -9.75
N PHE A 19 0.21 4.19 -8.66
CA PHE A 19 0.11 3.70 -7.28
C PHE A 19 -1.18 4.20 -6.65
N GLY A 20 -1.92 3.29 -6.02
CA GLY A 20 -3.11 3.61 -5.22
C GLY A 20 -2.95 3.10 -3.79
N TYR A 21 -3.42 3.87 -2.82
CA TYR A 21 -3.30 3.55 -1.39
C TYR A 21 -4.67 3.38 -0.76
N PHE A 22 -4.86 2.29 -0.05
CA PHE A 22 -6.18 1.94 0.51
C PHE A 22 -6.07 1.44 1.95
N LEU A 23 -7.05 1.76 2.77
CA LEU A 23 -7.25 1.13 4.07
C LEU A 23 -8.22 -0.04 3.92
N CYS A 24 -7.71 -1.24 4.20
CA CYS A 24 -8.49 -2.46 4.26
C CYS A 24 -8.86 -2.79 5.71
N THR A 25 -10.15 -2.85 6.01
CA THR A 25 -10.65 -3.43 7.27
C THR A 25 -10.73 -4.94 7.12
N MET A 26 -9.92 -5.67 7.85
CA MET A 26 -9.76 -7.13 7.67
C MET A 26 -10.96 -7.92 8.23
N ASN A 27 -11.28 -9.07 7.62
CA ASN A 27 -12.22 -10.06 8.16
C ASN A 27 -11.59 -10.96 9.27
N GLY A 28 -10.28 -10.85 9.48
CA GLY A 28 -9.50 -11.65 10.43
C GLY A 28 -8.21 -10.92 10.84
N PRO A 29 -7.23 -11.61 11.45
CA PRO A 29 -5.98 -10.97 11.85
C PRO A 29 -5.23 -10.39 10.64
N PRO A 30 -4.53 -9.26 10.82
CA PRO A 30 -3.74 -8.64 9.75
C PRO A 30 -2.68 -9.61 9.21
N THR A 31 -2.60 -9.75 7.87
CA THR A 31 -1.57 -10.54 7.19
C THR A 31 -0.53 -9.64 6.54
N TYR A 32 0.74 -10.04 6.53
CA TYR A 32 1.82 -9.29 5.88
C TYR A 32 2.28 -10.04 4.63
N GLY A 33 2.30 -9.38 3.47
CA GLY A 33 2.80 -10.00 2.24
C GLY A 33 2.41 -9.26 0.97
N VAL A 34 2.89 -9.79 -0.16
CA VAL A 34 2.48 -9.37 -1.51
C VAL A 34 1.56 -10.47 -2.05
N ALA A 35 0.34 -10.12 -2.43
CA ALA A 35 -0.62 -11.04 -3.01
C ALA A 35 -1.30 -10.41 -4.24
N PRO A 36 -1.85 -11.22 -5.16
CA PRO A 36 -2.71 -10.71 -6.22
C PRO A 36 -3.85 -9.88 -5.63
N SER A 37 -4.24 -8.79 -6.31
CA SER A 37 -5.27 -7.86 -5.81
C SER A 37 -6.59 -8.56 -5.47
N THR A 38 -6.96 -9.62 -6.20
CA THR A 38 -8.17 -10.41 -5.96
C THR A 38 -8.17 -11.06 -4.57
N ASP A 39 -7.06 -11.65 -4.16
CA ASP A 39 -6.96 -12.44 -2.93
C ASP A 39 -6.90 -11.51 -1.70
N THR A 40 -6.19 -10.39 -1.85
CA THR A 40 -6.13 -9.34 -0.82
C THR A 40 -7.48 -8.67 -0.62
N LEU A 41 -8.18 -8.31 -1.70
CA LEU A 41 -9.47 -7.62 -1.60
C LEU A 41 -10.57 -8.54 -1.02
N GLN A 42 -10.54 -9.85 -1.30
CA GLN A 42 -11.46 -10.81 -0.70
C GLN A 42 -11.30 -10.95 0.81
N SER A 43 -10.10 -10.67 1.33
CA SER A 43 -9.81 -10.69 2.76
C SER A 43 -10.29 -9.43 3.49
N CYS A 44 -10.65 -8.38 2.76
CA CYS A 44 -11.15 -7.12 3.27
C CYS A 44 -12.67 -7.13 3.42
N ARG A 45 -13.17 -6.79 4.61
CA ARG A 45 -14.59 -6.45 4.84
C ARG A 45 -14.97 -5.14 4.17
N LYS A 46 -14.05 -4.17 4.18
CA LYS A 46 -14.24 -2.81 3.66
C LYS A 46 -12.92 -2.29 3.15
N VAL A 47 -12.95 -1.57 2.04
CA VAL A 47 -11.80 -0.89 1.45
C VAL A 47 -12.17 0.57 1.22
N VAL A 48 -11.31 1.49 1.63
CA VAL A 48 -11.46 2.93 1.39
C VAL A 48 -10.12 3.50 0.93
N ALA A 49 -10.13 4.61 0.19
CA ALA A 49 -8.89 5.34 -0.12
C ALA A 49 -8.19 5.75 1.18
N ALA A 50 -6.86 5.75 1.18
CA ALA A 50 -6.06 6.07 2.36
C ALA A 50 -5.87 7.58 2.58
N ASP A 51 -6.01 8.40 1.54
CA ASP A 51 -5.81 9.85 1.62
C ASP A 51 -6.83 10.49 2.56
N ASP A 52 -6.34 11.27 3.52
CA ASP A 52 -7.11 11.90 4.61
C ASP A 52 -7.95 10.92 5.45
N ALA A 53 -7.68 9.62 5.34
CA ALA A 53 -8.49 8.60 5.98
C ALA A 53 -8.03 8.36 7.42
N ARG A 54 -9.01 8.15 8.30
CA ARG A 54 -8.74 7.70 9.67
C ARG A 54 -8.45 6.20 9.67
N MET A 55 -7.23 5.84 10.07
CA MET A 55 -6.77 4.48 10.24
C MET A 55 -6.83 4.05 11.72
N SER A 56 -7.41 2.87 11.96
CA SER A 56 -7.27 2.08 13.19
C SER A 56 -6.20 1.02 13.00
N LEU A 57 -5.10 1.13 13.74
CA LEU A 57 -3.98 0.18 13.68
C LEU A 57 -4.36 -1.23 14.15
N GLU A 58 -5.43 -1.37 14.94
CA GLU A 58 -5.90 -2.65 15.48
C GLU A 58 -6.75 -3.45 14.48
N HIS A 59 -7.34 -2.77 13.50
CA HIS A 59 -8.39 -3.35 12.65
C HIS A 59 -8.18 -3.12 11.15
N GLN A 60 -7.20 -2.30 10.77
CA GLN A 60 -6.98 -1.92 9.38
C GLN A 60 -5.53 -2.09 8.96
N GLN A 61 -5.36 -2.42 7.68
CA GLN A 61 -4.07 -2.51 7.02
C GLN A 61 -4.02 -1.52 5.85
N LEU A 62 -2.84 -0.94 5.64
CA LEU A 62 -2.56 -0.13 4.46
C LEU A 62 -2.19 -1.06 3.29
N LEU A 63 -2.90 -0.93 2.19
CA LEU A 63 -2.65 -1.64 0.94
C LEU A 63 -2.07 -0.69 -0.10
N VAL A 64 -1.13 -1.20 -0.90
CA VAL A 64 -0.61 -0.52 -2.08
C VAL A 64 -1.06 -1.29 -3.31
N ALA A 65 -1.86 -0.66 -4.15
CA ALA A 65 -2.17 -1.14 -5.48
C ALA A 65 -1.13 -0.59 -6.45
N ILE A 66 -0.44 -1.47 -7.16
CA ILE A 66 0.55 -1.12 -8.18
C ILE A 66 -0.05 -1.53 -9.52
N THR A 67 -0.23 -0.58 -10.44
CA THR A 67 -0.77 -0.85 -11.79
C THR A 67 0.24 -0.44 -12.85
N PRO A 68 1.11 -1.38 -13.28
CA PRO A 68 2.07 -1.20 -14.39
C PRO A 68 1.36 -0.93 -15.72
N THR A 69 1.88 -0.03 -16.55
CA THR A 69 1.31 0.26 -17.87
C THR A 69 1.98 -0.54 -18.99
N HIS A 70 3.24 -0.96 -18.79
CA HIS A 70 3.97 -1.82 -19.72
C HIS A 70 4.91 -2.79 -18.99
N ALA A 71 5.55 -3.69 -19.76
CA ALA A 71 6.53 -4.62 -19.22
C ALA A 71 7.74 -3.88 -18.64
N GLY A 72 8.33 -4.46 -17.59
CA GLY A 72 9.45 -3.86 -16.86
C GLY A 72 9.48 -4.29 -15.39
N VAL A 73 10.04 -3.44 -14.53
CA VAL A 73 10.20 -3.69 -13.09
C VAL A 73 9.73 -2.49 -12.29
N VAL A 74 9.00 -2.77 -11.21
CA VAL A 74 8.71 -1.82 -10.12
C VAL A 74 9.42 -2.33 -8.86
N ALA A 75 10.23 -1.50 -8.22
CA ALA A 75 10.86 -1.82 -6.96
C ALA A 75 10.86 -0.63 -6.00
N PHE A 76 10.63 -0.89 -4.70
CA PHE A 76 10.71 0.13 -3.65
C PHE A 76 11.02 -0.51 -2.29
N HIS A 77 11.49 0.31 -1.36
CA HIS A 77 12.00 -0.06 -0.03
C HIS A 77 11.04 0.37 1.08
N GLY A 78 9.93 -0.37 1.20
CA GLY A 78 8.85 0.01 2.09
C GLY A 78 8.14 1.31 1.67
N ILE A 79 7.30 1.79 2.57
CA ILE A 79 6.38 2.90 2.36
C ILE A 79 6.55 3.88 3.51
N ASP A 80 6.76 5.15 3.17
CA ASP A 80 6.75 6.23 4.15
C ASP A 80 5.29 6.70 4.30
N VAL A 81 4.77 6.64 5.53
CA VAL A 81 3.40 6.99 5.90
C VAL A 81 3.43 8.23 6.78
N HIS A 82 2.80 9.30 6.33
CA HIS A 82 2.64 10.56 7.06
C HIS A 82 1.27 10.59 7.73
N TYR A 83 1.24 10.92 9.02
CA TYR A 83 0.01 10.84 9.79
C TYR A 83 -0.04 11.88 10.90
N SER A 84 -1.24 12.11 11.44
CA SER A 84 -1.43 12.74 12.74
C SER A 84 -2.15 11.82 13.72
N GLN A 85 -1.77 11.93 14.99
CA GLN A 85 -2.38 11.20 16.09
C GLN A 85 -2.36 12.08 17.33
N ASP A 86 -3.51 12.24 17.98
CA ASP A 86 -3.68 12.98 19.23
C ASP A 86 -3.12 14.42 19.17
N GLY A 87 -3.24 15.05 18.00
CA GLY A 87 -2.77 16.43 17.74
C GLY A 87 -1.28 16.54 17.36
N HIS A 88 -0.57 15.42 17.22
CA HIS A 88 0.84 15.39 16.82
C HIS A 88 1.01 14.78 15.43
N ASP A 89 1.83 15.42 14.60
CA ASP A 89 2.23 14.90 13.30
C ASP A 89 3.42 13.94 13.43
N GLY A 90 3.44 12.93 12.57
CA GLY A 90 4.48 11.91 12.55
C GLY A 90 4.67 11.30 11.17
N SER A 91 5.79 10.60 11.02
CA SER A 91 6.07 9.77 9.85
C SER A 91 6.62 8.43 10.29
N GLN A 92 6.09 7.35 9.75
CA GLN A 92 6.60 6.00 9.99
C GLN A 92 6.92 5.34 8.66
N ARG A 93 8.03 4.60 8.63
CA ARG A 93 8.29 3.64 7.56
C ARG A 93 7.68 2.29 7.91
N THR A 94 6.93 1.72 6.98
CA THR A 94 6.32 0.40 7.12
C THR A 94 6.48 -0.43 5.84
N GLY A 95 6.23 -1.73 5.92
CA GLY A 95 6.38 -2.67 4.81
C GLY A 95 7.82 -3.16 4.60
N GLY A 96 7.97 -4.07 3.66
CA GLY A 96 9.26 -4.64 3.25
C GLY A 96 9.70 -4.17 1.86
N ASP A 97 10.82 -4.73 1.39
CA ASP A 97 11.29 -4.51 0.03
C ASP A 97 10.37 -5.21 -0.97
N VAL A 98 9.87 -4.45 -1.95
CA VAL A 98 9.02 -4.96 -3.01
C VAL A 98 9.79 -4.93 -4.32
N ARG A 99 9.71 -6.02 -5.08
CA ARG A 99 10.19 -6.09 -6.46
C ARG A 99 9.20 -6.88 -7.30
N LEU A 100 8.46 -6.17 -8.15
CA LEU A 100 7.51 -6.73 -9.11
C LEU A 100 8.13 -6.70 -10.50
N ARG A 101 8.16 -7.85 -11.19
CA ARG A 101 8.56 -7.93 -12.60
C ARG A 101 7.34 -8.22 -13.46
N VAL A 102 7.04 -7.32 -14.38
CA VAL A 102 5.95 -7.48 -15.35
C VAL A 102 6.55 -7.90 -16.67
N SER A 103 6.11 -9.05 -17.17
CA SER A 103 6.55 -9.60 -18.45
C SER A 103 5.43 -9.44 -19.47
N HIS A 104 5.76 -9.26 -20.75
CA HIS A 104 4.79 -9.46 -21.81
C HIS A 104 4.23 -10.88 -21.70
N ARG A 105 2.90 -11.01 -21.58
CA ARG A 105 2.26 -12.30 -21.89
C ARG A 105 2.42 -12.49 -23.40
N LYS A 106 3.07 -13.59 -23.78
CA LYS A 106 3.08 -14.08 -25.16
C LYS A 106 1.68 -14.55 -25.55
#